data_AF-A0A2A2KQB8-F1
#
_entry.id   AF-A0A2A2KQB8-F1
#
_cell.length_a   1.000
_cell.length_b   1.000
_cell.length_c   1.000
_cell.angle_alpha   90.00
_cell.angle_beta   90.00
_cell.angle_gamma   90.00
#
_symmetry.space_group_name_H-M   'P 1'
#
loop_
_entity.id
_entity.type
_entity.pdbx_description
1 polymer ?
#
loop_
_entity_poly.entity_id
_entity_poly.type
_entity_poly.pdbx_seq_one_letter_code
_entity_poly.pdbx_strand_id
1 'polypeptide(L)'
;MGLRIGYRFLIFAILAKFSIGYQKYAQPIKLSQPEKDGTYAFDMVITRKLTMSFHNDNVYLHGTPVDYDPKTMQWSKRDPDQTVDCFANYAMNPNTNPQDASAMEDIMTYDGLHKRVMAVNGISPGLPIVVPYNSSVLLRVRNKVLMDSLSIHVHGIDKHGMWFMDGVSYVQQCPIHSTN
;
A
#
# COMPACT_ATOMS: atom_id res chain seq x y z
N MET A 1 -1.96 6.60 63.08
CA MET A 1 -2.32 5.30 62.46
C MET A 1 -3.77 5.41 61.99
N GLY A 2 -4.16 5.55 60.73
CA GLY A 2 -3.48 5.71 59.46
C GLY A 2 -4.48 6.33 58.47
N LEU A 3 -3.96 7.13 57.55
CA LEU A 3 -4.66 7.98 56.60
C LEU A 3 -5.23 7.12 55.45
N ARG A 4 -6.56 6.98 55.32
CA ARG A 4 -7.20 6.30 54.17
C ARG A 4 -7.40 7.28 53.02
N ILE A 5 -6.34 7.54 52.27
CA ILE A 5 -6.37 8.26 50.98
C ILE A 5 -6.76 7.28 49.87
N GLY A 6 -7.90 7.55 49.23
CA GLY A 6 -8.12 7.45 47.79
C GLY A 6 -7.74 6.17 47.04
N TYR A 7 -8.52 5.09 47.19
CA TYR A 7 -8.56 3.98 46.22
C TYR A 7 -9.57 4.24 45.09
N ARG A 8 -9.57 5.43 44.49
CA ARG A 8 -10.46 5.77 43.35
C ARG A 8 -9.73 6.33 42.11
N PHE A 9 -8.41 6.23 42.06
CA PHE A 9 -7.61 6.71 40.92
C PHE A 9 -6.80 5.61 40.21
N LEU A 10 -7.18 4.33 40.37
CA LEU A 10 -6.44 3.21 39.74
C LEU A 10 -7.29 2.28 38.86
N ILE A 11 -8.46 2.73 38.39
CA ILE A 11 -9.33 1.94 37.46
C ILE A 11 -9.65 2.77 36.21
N PHE A 12 -8.66 3.50 35.68
CA PHE A 12 -8.81 4.19 34.39
C PHE A 12 -7.60 4.00 33.44
N ALA A 13 -6.72 3.04 33.75
CA ALA A 13 -5.55 2.74 32.92
C ALA A 13 -5.61 1.38 32.20
N ILE A 14 -6.74 0.65 32.28
CA ILE A 14 -6.86 -0.71 31.71
C ILE A 14 -7.74 -0.76 30.45
N LEU A 15 -8.45 0.32 30.10
CA LEU A 15 -9.36 0.34 28.93
C LEU A 15 -8.79 0.97 27.65
N ALA A 16 -7.52 1.36 27.64
CA ALA A 16 -6.88 1.96 26.48
C ALA A 16 -6.00 0.96 25.71
N LYS A 17 -6.50 -0.25 25.42
CA LYS A 17 -6.06 -0.96 24.21
C LYS A 17 -6.81 -0.34 23.03
N PHE A 18 -6.52 0.93 22.75
CA PHE A 18 -7.02 1.61 21.56
C PHE A 18 -6.62 0.79 20.34
N SER A 19 -7.57 0.60 19.43
CA SER A 19 -7.47 -0.21 18.23
C SER A 19 -6.24 0.17 17.39
N ILE A 20 -5.15 -0.60 17.49
CA ILE A 20 -3.94 -0.43 16.65
C ILE A 20 -4.22 -0.87 15.19
N GLY A 21 -5.33 -1.58 14.93
CA GLY A 21 -5.65 -2.08 13.59
C GLY A 21 -5.79 -1.00 12.51
N TYR A 22 -6.31 0.20 12.86
CA TYR A 22 -6.50 1.28 11.88
C TYR A 22 -5.24 2.12 11.63
N GLN A 23 -4.26 2.14 12.52
CA GLN A 23 -3.06 2.98 12.37
C GLN A 23 -2.19 2.57 11.17
N LYS A 24 -2.20 1.29 10.77
CA LYS A 24 -1.47 0.83 9.58
C LYS A 24 -2.00 1.48 8.29
N TYR A 25 -3.30 1.78 8.24
CA TYR A 25 -3.99 2.26 7.03
C TYR A 25 -4.38 3.74 7.09
N ALA A 26 -4.48 4.32 8.29
CA ALA A 26 -4.87 5.70 8.51
C ALA A 26 -3.65 6.55 8.87
N GLN A 27 -2.84 6.91 7.86
CA GLN A 27 -1.82 7.92 8.02
C GLN A 27 -2.47 9.31 8.11
N PRO A 28 -1.99 10.22 8.98
CA PRO A 28 -2.46 11.60 8.98
C PRO A 28 -2.28 12.21 7.59
N ILE A 29 -3.32 12.92 7.13
CA ILE A 29 -3.27 13.65 5.86
C ILE A 29 -2.19 14.73 5.99
N LYS A 30 -1.16 14.67 5.13
CA LYS A 30 -0.07 15.64 5.09
C LYS A 30 -0.19 16.47 3.82
N LEU A 31 -0.09 17.79 3.96
CA LEU A 31 -0.01 18.69 2.82
C LEU A 31 1.30 18.45 2.06
N SER A 32 1.20 18.34 0.74
CA SER A 32 2.35 18.14 -0.13
C SER A 32 3.22 19.40 -0.17
N GLN A 33 4.49 19.25 -0.56
CA GLN A 33 5.40 20.38 -0.76
C GLN A 33 5.53 20.68 -2.26
N PRO A 34 5.52 21.96 -2.68
CA PRO A 34 5.69 22.31 -4.08
C PRO A 34 7.17 22.24 -4.50
N GLU A 35 7.41 22.11 -5.81
CA GLU A 35 8.69 22.35 -6.45
C GLU A 35 9.04 23.86 -6.41
N LYS A 36 10.25 24.23 -6.86
CA LYS A 36 10.77 25.62 -6.79
C LYS A 36 9.90 26.64 -7.55
N ASP A 37 9.16 26.18 -8.55
CA ASP A 37 8.27 26.97 -9.40
C ASP A 37 6.84 27.09 -8.81
N GLY A 38 6.56 26.45 -7.67
CA GLY A 38 5.23 26.41 -7.06
C GLY A 38 4.35 25.25 -7.53
N THR A 39 4.83 24.39 -8.44
CA THR A 39 4.07 23.23 -8.94
C THR A 39 4.11 22.07 -7.93
N TYR A 40 2.97 21.44 -7.68
CA TYR A 40 2.90 20.23 -6.86
C TYR A 40 3.04 19.01 -7.75
N ALA A 41 4.25 18.44 -7.81
CA ALA A 41 4.54 17.31 -8.68
C ALA A 41 4.53 15.97 -7.95
N PHE A 42 3.96 14.95 -8.59
CA PHE A 42 3.85 13.59 -8.05
C PHE A 42 4.30 12.58 -9.10
N ASP A 43 5.32 11.80 -8.77
CA ASP A 43 5.72 10.65 -9.57
C ASP A 43 4.87 9.43 -9.22
N MET A 44 4.26 8.84 -10.24
CA MET A 44 3.38 7.68 -10.12
C MET A 44 3.93 6.55 -10.97
N VAL A 45 4.50 5.55 -10.32
CA VAL A 45 4.89 4.28 -10.95
C VAL A 45 3.77 3.28 -10.74
N ILE A 46 3.09 2.93 -11.83
CA ILE A 46 1.99 1.98 -11.80
C ILE A 46 2.52 0.57 -12.05
N THR A 47 2.27 -0.34 -11.12
CA THR A 47 2.68 -1.75 -11.21
C THR A 47 1.50 -2.68 -10.91
N ARG A 48 1.63 -3.95 -11.31
CA ARG A 48 0.78 -5.03 -10.81
C ARG A 48 1.44 -5.66 -9.59
N LYS A 49 0.67 -5.90 -8.54
CA LYS A 49 1.09 -6.69 -7.37
C LYS A 49 0.11 -7.83 -7.13
N LEU A 50 0.60 -8.89 -6.50
CA LEU A 50 -0.23 -9.99 -6.01
C LEU A 50 -0.47 -9.76 -4.52
N THR A 51 -1.72 -9.68 -4.09
CA THR A 51 -2.09 -9.60 -2.67
C THR A 51 -1.69 -10.90 -1.97
N MET A 52 -1.52 -10.84 -0.65
CA MET A 52 -1.02 -11.98 0.14
C MET A 52 0.32 -12.51 -0.38
N SER A 53 1.19 -11.61 -0.85
CA SER A 53 2.57 -11.93 -1.18
C SER A 53 3.48 -10.74 -0.88
N PHE A 54 4.76 -11.01 -0.64
CA PHE A 54 5.79 -9.98 -0.53
C PHE A 54 6.89 -10.19 -1.57
N HIS A 55 7.52 -9.12 -2.01
CA HIS A 55 8.71 -9.18 -2.83
C HIS A 55 9.92 -9.58 -1.98
N ASN A 56 10.75 -10.49 -2.47
CA ASN A 56 11.99 -10.87 -1.83
C ASN A 56 13.17 -10.52 -2.73
N ASP A 57 14.38 -10.54 -2.16
CA ASP A 57 15.63 -10.36 -2.90
C ASP A 57 16.11 -11.69 -3.50
N ASN A 58 15.20 -12.54 -4.00
CA ASN A 58 15.63 -13.75 -4.69
C ASN A 58 16.14 -13.42 -6.10
N VAL A 59 17.00 -14.29 -6.63
CA VAL A 59 17.65 -14.12 -7.95
C VAL A 59 16.62 -13.99 -9.09
N TYR A 60 15.41 -14.48 -8.88
CA TYR A 60 14.34 -14.53 -9.88
C TYR A 60 13.32 -13.38 -9.72
N LEU A 61 13.47 -12.52 -8.70
CA LEU A 61 12.57 -11.42 -8.36
C LEU A 61 11.09 -11.85 -8.24
N HIS A 62 10.85 -13.10 -7.84
CA HIS A 62 9.50 -13.65 -7.66
C HIS A 62 8.93 -13.30 -6.28
N GLY A 63 7.67 -12.88 -6.24
CA GLY A 63 6.96 -12.69 -4.98
C GLY A 63 6.78 -13.99 -4.22
N THR A 64 6.90 -13.94 -2.89
CA THR A 64 6.67 -15.08 -1.99
C THR A 64 5.24 -15.01 -1.47
N PRO A 65 4.37 -15.97 -1.82
CA PRO A 65 3.02 -16.02 -1.29
C PRO A 65 3.02 -16.30 0.21
N VAL A 66 2.08 -15.68 0.92
CA VAL A 66 1.80 -15.90 2.33
C VAL A 66 0.36 -16.29 2.55
N ASP A 67 0.11 -17.04 3.62
CA ASP A 67 -1.23 -17.40 4.06
C ASP A 67 -1.38 -17.10 5.54
N TYR A 68 -2.61 -16.74 5.92
CA TYR A 68 -3.01 -16.52 7.29
C TYR A 68 -4.06 -17.55 7.68
N ASP A 69 -3.79 -18.33 8.73
CA ASP A 69 -4.78 -19.23 9.30
C ASP A 69 -5.54 -18.50 10.43
N PRO A 70 -6.85 -18.20 10.24
CA PRO A 70 -7.63 -17.51 11.26
C PRO A 70 -7.89 -18.35 12.52
N LYS A 71 -7.78 -19.68 12.46
CA LYS A 71 -8.02 -20.55 13.62
C LYS A 71 -6.86 -20.52 14.60
N THR A 72 -5.64 -20.57 14.08
CA THR A 72 -4.40 -20.53 14.87
C THR A 72 -3.84 -19.12 15.03
N MET A 73 -4.36 -18.15 14.25
CA MET A 73 -3.86 -16.78 14.15
C MET A 73 -2.39 -16.72 13.72
N GLN A 74 -1.96 -17.65 12.86
CA GLN A 74 -0.59 -17.78 12.41
C GLN A 74 -0.43 -17.39 10.95
N TRP A 75 0.71 -16.76 10.66
CA TRP A 75 1.16 -16.50 9.30
C TRP A 75 2.10 -17.61 8.85
N SER A 76 1.99 -17.97 7.58
CA SER A 76 2.92 -18.88 6.92
C SER A 76 3.33 -18.31 5.57
N LYS A 77 4.53 -18.68 5.12
CA LYS A 77 5.06 -18.36 3.79
C LYS A 77 5.30 -19.64 3.01
N ARG A 78 4.97 -19.63 1.72
CA ARG A 78 5.28 -20.74 0.80
C ARG A 78 6.72 -20.63 0.33
N ASP A 79 7.41 -21.75 0.19
CA ASP A 79 8.75 -21.75 -0.38
C ASP A 79 8.70 -21.34 -1.87
N PRO A 80 9.46 -20.32 -2.32
CA PRO A 80 9.58 -20.02 -3.74
C PRO A 80 10.54 -20.98 -4.48
N ASP A 81 11.35 -21.78 -3.77
CA ASP A 81 12.28 -22.73 -4.37
C ASP A 81 11.50 -23.89 -5.02
N GLN A 82 11.67 -24.03 -6.34
CA GLN A 82 11.00 -25.08 -7.11
C GLN A 82 11.64 -26.46 -6.93
N THR A 83 12.76 -26.55 -6.21
CA THR A 83 13.45 -27.81 -5.92
C THR A 83 12.95 -28.50 -4.65
N VAL A 84 12.17 -27.79 -3.82
CA VAL A 84 11.50 -28.37 -2.65
C VAL A 84 10.07 -28.80 -2.96
N ASP A 85 9.41 -29.46 -2.01
CA ASP A 85 8.02 -29.89 -2.18
C ASP A 85 7.09 -28.69 -2.45
N CYS A 86 6.15 -28.85 -3.39
CA CYS A 86 5.33 -27.75 -3.91
C CYS A 86 4.46 -27.07 -2.83
N PHE A 87 4.15 -27.80 -1.76
CA PHE A 87 3.33 -27.32 -0.64
C PHE A 87 4.16 -27.05 0.61
N ALA A 88 5.49 -26.98 0.49
CA ALA A 88 6.36 -26.58 1.58
C ALA A 88 5.95 -25.19 2.09
N ASN A 89 5.63 -25.14 3.38
CA ASN A 89 5.27 -23.92 4.08
C ASN A 89 6.10 -23.77 5.36
N TYR A 90 6.36 -22.52 5.71
CA TYR A 90 7.14 -22.18 6.90
C TYR A 90 6.40 -21.15 7.74
N ALA A 91 6.47 -21.32 9.05
CA ALA A 91 5.91 -20.34 9.98
C ALA A 91 6.60 -18.98 9.79
N MET A 92 5.78 -17.93 9.74
CA MET A 92 6.22 -16.55 9.69
C MET A 92 5.93 -15.91 11.04
N ASN A 93 6.96 -15.34 11.68
CA ASN A 93 6.86 -14.80 13.04
C ASN A 93 7.25 -13.30 13.09
N PRO A 94 6.40 -12.39 12.60
CA PRO A 94 6.71 -10.95 12.50
C PRO A 94 7.01 -10.28 13.85
N ASN A 95 6.55 -10.86 14.96
CA ASN A 95 6.75 -10.28 16.30
C ASN A 95 8.16 -10.52 16.85
N THR A 96 8.85 -11.55 16.36
CA THR A 96 10.15 -12.00 16.90
C THR A 96 11.24 -12.02 15.84
N ASN A 97 10.87 -12.06 14.56
CA ASN A 97 11.80 -12.11 13.43
C ASN A 97 11.71 -10.77 12.66
N PRO A 98 12.80 -9.97 12.63
CA PRO A 98 12.82 -8.69 11.91
C PRO A 98 12.62 -8.81 10.40
N GLN A 99 13.07 -9.89 9.77
CA GLN A 99 12.89 -10.12 8.34
C GLN A 99 11.42 -10.40 8.01
N ASP A 100 10.75 -11.22 8.82
CA ASP A 100 9.31 -11.44 8.69
C ASP A 100 8.54 -10.14 8.99
N ALA A 101 8.98 -9.33 9.96
CA ALA A 101 8.38 -8.02 10.24
C ALA A 101 8.45 -7.09 9.03
N SER A 102 9.61 -6.99 8.39
CA SER A 102 9.80 -6.19 7.18
C SER A 102 8.97 -6.71 6.01
N ALA A 103 8.88 -8.03 5.82
CA ALA A 103 8.03 -8.62 4.78
C ALA A 103 6.54 -8.26 4.98
N MET A 104 6.06 -8.16 6.23
CA MET A 104 4.68 -7.72 6.53
C MET A 104 4.35 -6.28 6.12
N GLU A 105 5.35 -5.45 5.86
CA GLU A 105 5.16 -4.08 5.36
C GLU A 105 4.78 -4.07 3.86
N ASP A 106 5.27 -5.04 3.09
CA ASP A 106 4.99 -5.15 1.64
C ASP A 106 3.68 -5.90 1.32
N ILE A 107 3.21 -6.73 2.26
CA ILE A 107 2.02 -7.58 2.10
C ILE A 107 0.74 -6.73 2.12
N MET A 108 0.01 -6.80 1.01
CA MET A 108 -1.37 -6.31 0.92
C MET A 108 -2.35 -7.42 1.28
N THR A 109 -3.02 -7.29 2.43
CA THR A 109 -3.88 -8.37 2.95
C THR A 109 -5.28 -8.37 2.34
N TYR A 110 -5.91 -7.21 2.17
CA TYR A 110 -7.30 -7.07 1.69
C TYR A 110 -8.26 -8.08 2.34
N ASP A 111 -8.88 -8.96 1.54
CA ASP A 111 -9.82 -9.99 1.97
C ASP A 111 -9.14 -11.34 2.25
N GLY A 112 -7.80 -11.38 2.31
CA GLY A 112 -7.01 -12.58 2.59
C GLY A 112 -6.85 -13.50 1.38
N LEU A 113 -7.31 -13.11 0.19
CA LEU A 113 -7.18 -13.89 -1.03
C LEU A 113 -6.01 -13.43 -1.89
N HIS A 114 -5.48 -14.34 -2.71
CA HIS A 114 -4.42 -14.07 -3.69
C HIS A 114 -5.04 -13.48 -4.96
N LYS A 115 -4.91 -12.17 -5.13
CA LYS A 115 -5.53 -11.38 -6.22
C LYS A 115 -4.51 -10.44 -6.84
N ARG A 116 -4.57 -10.29 -8.17
CA ARG A 116 -3.79 -9.26 -8.86
C ARG A 116 -4.47 -7.92 -8.67
N VAL A 117 -3.71 -6.95 -8.17
CA VAL A 117 -4.15 -5.57 -7.96
C VAL A 117 -3.20 -4.60 -8.64
N MET A 118 -3.72 -3.42 -8.98
CA MET A 118 -2.90 -2.31 -9.44
C MET A 118 -2.41 -1.54 -8.22
N ALA A 119 -1.13 -1.19 -8.23
CA ALA A 119 -0.47 -0.43 -7.18
C ALA A 119 0.13 0.84 -7.77
N VAL A 120 0.05 1.94 -7.01
CA VAL A 120 0.73 3.20 -7.31
C VAL A 120 1.89 3.30 -6.34
N ASN A 121 3.11 3.38 -6.85
CA ASN A 121 4.33 3.41 -6.04
C ASN A 121 4.43 2.24 -5.04
N GLY A 122 4.02 1.04 -5.48
CA GLY A 122 4.15 -0.19 -4.70
C GLY A 122 3.03 -0.45 -3.69
N ILE A 123 2.10 0.50 -3.48
CA ILE A 123 0.98 0.35 -2.54
C ILE A 123 -0.39 0.45 -3.23
N SER A 124 -1.40 -0.16 -2.61
CA SER A 124 -2.80 -0.03 -3.02
C SER A 124 -3.70 -0.07 -1.78
N PRO A 125 -4.67 0.86 -1.63
CA PRO A 125 -4.87 2.07 -2.45
C PRO A 125 -3.63 2.98 -2.49
N GLY A 126 -3.48 3.76 -3.57
CA GLY A 126 -2.38 4.72 -3.69
C GLY A 126 -2.44 5.82 -2.62
N LEU A 127 -1.32 6.49 -2.37
CA LEU A 127 -1.26 7.61 -1.43
C LEU A 127 -2.17 8.77 -1.88
N PRO A 128 -2.78 9.50 -0.93
CA PRO A 128 -3.60 10.65 -1.26
C PRO A 128 -2.74 11.79 -1.84
N ILE A 129 -3.28 12.49 -2.84
CA ILE A 129 -2.74 13.75 -3.34
C ILE A 129 -3.42 14.87 -2.56
N VAL A 130 -2.64 15.64 -1.81
CA VAL A 130 -3.15 16.69 -0.93
C VAL A 130 -2.42 17.99 -1.24
N VAL A 131 -3.12 18.93 -1.85
CA VAL A 131 -2.60 20.23 -2.27
C VAL A 131 -3.56 21.35 -1.85
N PRO A 132 -3.09 22.59 -1.71
CA PRO A 132 -3.97 23.74 -1.53
C PRO A 132 -4.98 23.90 -2.68
N TYR A 133 -6.08 24.59 -2.39
CA TYR A 133 -7.04 24.97 -3.42
C TYR A 133 -6.37 25.85 -4.49
N ASN A 134 -6.75 25.63 -5.75
CA ASN A 134 -6.22 26.36 -6.91
C ASN A 134 -4.71 26.17 -7.17
N SER A 135 -4.12 25.08 -6.67
CA SER A 135 -2.73 24.71 -6.96
C SER A 135 -2.56 24.10 -8.36
N SER A 136 -1.42 24.39 -8.98
CA SER A 136 -0.95 23.65 -10.16
C SER A 136 -0.42 22.27 -9.74
N VAL A 137 -0.93 21.21 -10.37
CA VAL A 137 -0.56 19.82 -10.05
C VAL A 137 -0.01 19.15 -11.30
N LEU A 138 1.14 18.50 -11.16
CA LEU A 138 1.77 17.71 -12.21
C LEU A 138 1.84 16.24 -11.81
N LEU A 139 1.17 15.36 -12.55
CA LEU A 139 1.24 13.93 -12.36
C LEU A 139 2.17 13.30 -13.40
N ARG A 140 3.33 12.79 -12.97
CA ARG A 140 4.29 12.09 -13.83
C ARG A 140 4.00 10.59 -13.76
N VAL A 141 3.24 10.09 -14.72
CA VAL A 141 2.79 8.69 -14.73
C VAL A 141 3.74 7.82 -15.56
N ARG A 142 4.26 6.75 -14.94
CA ARG A 142 5.05 5.70 -15.58
C ARG A 142 4.29 4.38 -15.49
N ASN A 143 3.97 3.79 -16.63
CA ASN A 143 3.32 2.49 -16.70
C ASN A 143 4.36 1.38 -16.72
N LYS A 144 4.50 0.63 -15.62
CA LYS A 144 5.33 -0.59 -15.54
C LYS A 144 4.49 -1.87 -15.52
N VAL A 145 3.22 -1.79 -15.93
CA VAL A 145 2.34 -2.95 -15.98
C VAL A 145 2.63 -3.72 -17.25
N LEU A 146 3.16 -4.93 -17.11
CA LEU A 146 3.51 -5.78 -18.26
C LEU A 146 2.27 -6.04 -19.12
N MET A 147 2.42 -5.84 -20.44
CA MET A 147 1.42 -6.10 -21.49
C MET A 147 0.11 -5.30 -21.43
N ASP A 148 -0.01 -4.33 -20.51
CA ASP A 148 -1.18 -3.46 -20.45
C ASP A 148 -0.79 -2.01 -20.75
N SER A 149 -1.67 -1.31 -21.46
CA SER A 149 -1.66 0.16 -21.55
C SER A 149 -2.69 0.74 -20.57
N LEU A 150 -2.41 1.90 -19.98
CA LEU A 150 -3.32 2.52 -18.99
C LEU A 150 -3.40 4.03 -19.12
N SER A 151 -4.44 4.63 -18.54
CA SER A 151 -4.54 6.07 -18.30
C SER A 151 -5.00 6.34 -16.87
N ILE A 152 -4.73 7.56 -16.37
CA ILE A 152 -5.14 8.00 -15.04
C ILE A 152 -6.14 9.15 -15.20
N HIS A 153 -7.39 8.89 -14.80
CA HIS A 153 -8.42 9.92 -14.75
C HIS A 153 -8.45 10.58 -13.37
N VAL A 154 -8.37 11.92 -13.33
CA VAL A 154 -8.46 12.68 -12.08
C VAL A 154 -9.92 13.06 -11.84
N HIS A 155 -10.63 12.16 -11.17
CA HIS A 155 -12.07 12.27 -10.96
C HIS A 155 -12.48 13.55 -10.21
N GLY A 156 -13.51 14.22 -10.73
CA GLY A 156 -14.16 15.35 -10.08
C GLY A 156 -13.50 16.72 -10.27
N ILE A 157 -12.43 16.81 -11.07
CA ILE A 157 -11.78 18.08 -11.38
C ILE A 157 -12.22 18.56 -12.77
N ASP A 158 -12.77 19.77 -12.85
CA ASP A 158 -13.07 20.42 -14.12
C ASP A 158 -11.76 20.79 -14.84
N LYS A 159 -11.60 20.29 -16.07
CA LYS A 159 -10.40 20.46 -16.90
C LYS A 159 -10.55 21.66 -17.85
N HIS A 160 -10.94 22.82 -17.32
CA HIS A 160 -11.14 24.05 -18.11
C HIS A 160 -9.93 24.35 -19.00
N GLY A 161 -10.12 24.32 -20.32
CA GLY A 161 -9.06 24.57 -21.31
C GLY A 161 -7.97 23.49 -21.40
N MET A 162 -8.07 22.41 -20.62
CA MET A 162 -7.07 21.34 -20.51
C MET A 162 -7.71 19.95 -20.68
N TRP A 163 -8.70 19.83 -21.57
CA TRP A 163 -9.46 18.60 -21.80
C TRP A 163 -8.56 17.37 -22.12
N PHE A 164 -7.42 17.60 -22.77
CA PHE A 164 -6.42 16.57 -23.10
C PHE A 164 -5.65 16.03 -21.87
N MET A 165 -5.90 16.58 -20.66
CA MET A 165 -5.33 16.12 -19.38
C MET A 165 -6.37 15.43 -18.48
N ASP A 166 -7.55 15.09 -19.01
CA ASP A 166 -8.63 14.44 -18.24
C ASP A 166 -8.34 12.97 -17.94
N GLY A 167 -7.62 12.28 -18.83
CA GLY A 167 -7.18 10.91 -18.59
C GLY A 167 -8.12 9.80 -19.06
N VAL A 168 -9.12 10.08 -19.91
CA VAL A 168 -9.96 9.04 -20.53
C VAL A 168 -9.32 8.58 -21.84
N SER A 169 -8.89 7.32 -21.84
CA SER A 169 -8.27 6.67 -23.00
C SER A 169 -9.22 6.64 -24.20
N TYR A 170 -8.67 6.87 -25.40
CA TYR A 170 -9.37 6.88 -26.69
C TYR A 170 -10.45 7.96 -26.85
N VAL A 171 -10.59 8.85 -25.86
CA VAL A 171 -11.42 10.05 -25.94
C VAL A 171 -10.54 11.29 -25.97
N GLN A 172 -9.73 11.51 -24.91
CA GLN A 172 -8.86 12.69 -24.85
C GLN A 172 -7.38 12.38 -25.07
N GLN A 173 -6.96 11.13 -24.90
CA GLN A 173 -5.57 10.72 -25.08
C GLN A 173 -5.45 9.24 -25.47
N CYS A 174 -4.32 8.89 -26.08
CA CYS A 174 -3.92 7.49 -26.15
C CYS A 174 -3.51 6.98 -24.75
N PRO A 175 -3.75 5.69 -24.44
CA PRO A 175 -3.26 5.11 -23.19
C PRO A 175 -1.73 5.05 -23.20
N ILE A 176 -1.14 5.18 -22.00
CA ILE A 176 0.29 5.10 -21.78
C ILE A 176 0.71 3.64 -21.94
N HIS A 177 1.54 3.35 -22.93
CA HIS A 177 2.10 2.01 -23.14
C HIS A 177 3.05 1.61 -22.01
N SER A 178 3.17 0.30 -21.78
CA SER A 178 4.10 -0.25 -20.80
C SER A 178 5.55 0.09 -21.18
N THR A 179 6.33 0.49 -20.18
CA THR A 179 7.77 0.80 -20.31
C THR A 179 8.63 -0.22 -19.55
N ASN A 180 8.11 -1.42 -19.31
CA ASN A 180 8.81 -2.51 -18.63
C ASN A 180 9.63 -3.33 -19.62
#